data_AF-A0A673MAT5-F1
#
_entry.id   AF-A0A673MAT5-F1
#
_cell.length_a   1.000
_cell.length_b   1.000
_cell.length_c   1.000
_cell.angle_alpha   90.00
_cell.angle_beta   90.00
_cell.angle_gamma   90.00
#
_symmetry.space_group_name_H-M   'P 1'
#
loop_
_entity.id
_entity.type
_entity.pdbx_description
1 polymer ?
#
loop_
_entity_poly.entity_id
_entity_poly.type
_entity_poly.pdbx_seq_one_letter_code
_entity_poly.pdbx_strand_id
1 'polypeptide(L)'
;PFEHPLCLPPTVPWPGPLSSPVRRRIVVAIFSGEAEDCGGFLLQCSLYFEMQSQAFTNDRAKVAFMISHLAGRALHWAQSMWESNSQAIRTLSTFTSHFKEVFSHAAAE
;
A
#
# COMPACT_ATOMS: atom_id res chain seq x y z
N PRO A 1 8.06 -13.47 73.61
CA PRO A 1 7.98 -14.62 72.67
C PRO A 1 6.69 -14.56 71.85
N PHE A 2 6.68 -13.81 70.75
CA PHE A 2 5.62 -13.86 69.75
C PHE A 2 6.25 -13.46 68.41
N GLU A 3 6.75 -14.45 67.69
CA GLU A 3 7.19 -14.31 66.29
C GLU A 3 6.28 -15.23 65.48
N HIS A 4 5.32 -14.66 64.77
CA HIS A 4 4.59 -15.33 63.70
C HIS A 4 5.00 -14.63 62.40
N PRO A 5 5.69 -15.31 61.47
CA PRO A 5 6.08 -14.67 60.22
C PRO A 5 4.84 -14.51 59.31
N LEU A 6 4.63 -13.28 58.85
CA LEU A 6 3.63 -12.95 57.84
C LEU A 6 4.05 -13.58 56.50
N CYS A 7 3.30 -14.60 56.05
CA CYS A 7 3.40 -15.08 54.67
C CYS A 7 2.94 -13.98 53.72
N LEU A 8 3.87 -13.35 53.00
CA LEU A 8 3.58 -12.52 51.84
C LEU A 8 3.09 -13.42 50.68
N PRO A 9 2.03 -13.05 49.93
CA PRO A 9 1.64 -13.79 48.75
C PRO A 9 2.71 -13.65 47.65
N PRO A 10 2.93 -14.68 46.81
CA PRO A 10 3.91 -14.62 45.75
C PRO A 10 3.54 -13.51 44.75
N THR A 11 4.50 -12.64 44.46
CA THR A 11 4.42 -11.68 43.36
C THR A 11 4.22 -12.45 42.06
N VAL A 12 3.02 -12.37 41.48
CA VAL A 12 2.78 -12.84 40.12
C VAL A 12 3.53 -11.90 39.18
N PRO A 13 4.51 -12.36 38.39
CA PRO A 13 5.10 -11.53 37.34
C PRO A 13 4.03 -11.33 36.27
N TRP A 14 3.56 -10.10 36.14
CA TRP A 14 2.64 -9.71 35.09
C TRP A 14 3.25 -10.02 33.72
N PRO A 15 2.66 -10.89 32.87
CA PRO A 15 3.07 -10.96 31.47
C PRO A 15 2.72 -9.61 30.84
N GLY A 16 3.75 -8.89 30.38
CA GLY A 16 3.63 -7.60 29.70
C GLY A 16 2.62 -7.60 28.54
N PRO A 17 2.17 -6.41 28.13
CA PRO A 17 0.97 -6.25 27.33
C PRO A 17 1.05 -7.02 26.01
N LEU A 18 -0.04 -7.75 25.77
CA LEU A 18 -0.67 -8.09 24.50
C LEU A 18 0.24 -7.89 23.27
N SER A 19 0.69 -9.01 22.70
CA SER A 19 1.24 -9.09 21.35
C SER A 19 0.43 -8.17 20.44
N SER A 20 0.98 -6.99 20.15
CA SER A 20 0.34 -6.05 19.23
C SER A 20 0.15 -6.84 17.95
N PRO A 21 -1.09 -7.00 17.44
CA PRO A 21 -1.27 -7.75 16.22
C PRO A 21 -0.38 -7.06 15.21
N VAL A 22 0.63 -7.76 14.71
CA VAL A 22 1.45 -7.29 13.59
C VAL A 22 0.43 -6.99 12.50
N ARG A 23 0.07 -5.72 12.36
CA ARG A 23 -0.74 -5.26 11.25
C ARG A 23 0.16 -5.50 10.06
N ARG A 24 -0.03 -6.63 9.39
CA ARG A 24 0.58 -6.87 8.10
C ARG A 24 0.11 -5.71 7.22
N ARG A 25 0.96 -4.69 7.07
CA ARG A 25 0.69 -3.65 6.09
C ARG A 25 0.77 -4.35 4.75
N ILE A 26 -0.30 -4.26 3.97
CA ILE A 26 -0.17 -4.50 2.55
C ILE A 26 0.82 -3.45 2.06
N VAL A 27 1.93 -3.92 1.50
CA VAL A 27 2.94 -3.06 0.87
C VAL A 27 2.76 -3.23 -0.63
N VAL A 28 2.56 -2.11 -1.32
CA VAL A 28 2.56 -2.10 -2.78
C VAL A 28 4.01 -2.07 -3.24
N ALA A 29 4.37 -2.95 -4.18
CA ALA A 29 5.72 -3.01 -4.71
C ALA A 29 6.03 -1.78 -5.58
N ILE A 30 7.31 -1.43 -5.67
CA ILE A 30 7.75 -0.39 -6.60
C ILE A 30 7.70 -0.93 -8.03
N PHE A 31 7.11 -0.17 -8.93
CA PHE A 31 6.93 -0.54 -10.32
C PHE A 31 7.83 0.28 -11.24
N SER A 32 8.74 -0.39 -11.97
CA SER A 32 9.72 0.27 -12.85
C SER A 32 9.27 0.38 -14.32
N GLY A 33 8.15 -0.26 -14.70
CA GLY A 33 7.65 -0.29 -16.08
C GLY A 33 7.73 -1.63 -16.79
N GLU A 34 7.86 -2.74 -16.07
CA GLU A 34 7.92 -4.11 -16.66
C GLU A 34 6.52 -4.67 -16.88
N ALA A 35 6.27 -5.28 -18.03
CA ALA A 35 4.92 -5.70 -18.40
C ALA A 35 4.41 -6.86 -17.56
N GLU A 36 5.31 -7.78 -17.18
CA GLU A 36 5.02 -8.95 -16.35
C GLU A 36 4.52 -8.53 -14.95
N ASP A 37 5.03 -7.43 -14.42
CA ASP A 37 4.65 -6.90 -13.10
C ASP A 37 3.41 -6.00 -13.14
N CYS A 38 2.97 -5.55 -14.32
CA CYS A 38 1.89 -4.58 -14.44
C CYS A 38 0.59 -5.10 -13.79
N GLY A 39 0.24 -6.36 -14.05
CA GLY A 39 -0.96 -6.98 -13.46
C GLY A 39 -0.86 -7.10 -11.94
N GLY A 40 0.29 -7.54 -11.43
CA GLY A 40 0.56 -7.70 -10.01
C GLY A 40 0.50 -6.35 -9.26
N PHE A 41 1.11 -5.31 -9.82
CA PHE A 41 1.08 -3.97 -9.26
C PHE A 41 -0.34 -3.42 -9.14
N LEU A 42 -1.15 -3.51 -10.20
CA LEU A 42 -2.54 -3.02 -10.18
C LEU A 42 -3.41 -3.77 -9.18
N LEU A 43 -3.20 -5.08 -9.02
CA LEU A 43 -3.88 -5.87 -8.01
C LEU A 43 -3.48 -5.41 -6.60
N GLN A 44 -2.19 -5.22 -6.33
CA GLN A 44 -1.70 -4.74 -5.04
C GLN A 44 -2.25 -3.35 -4.69
N CYS A 45 -2.29 -2.42 -5.64
CA CYS A 45 -2.92 -1.11 -5.45
C CYS A 45 -4.41 -1.24 -5.11
N SER A 46 -5.14 -2.07 -5.84
CA SER A 46 -6.58 -2.28 -5.62
C SER A 46 -6.85 -2.82 -4.21
N LEU A 47 -6.14 -3.86 -3.80
CA LEU A 47 -6.24 -4.43 -2.45
C LEU A 47 -5.88 -3.40 -1.36
N TYR A 48 -4.85 -2.58 -1.60
CA TYR A 48 -4.47 -1.53 -0.66
C TYR A 48 -5.57 -0.49 -0.48
N PHE A 49 -6.20 -0.06 -1.58
CA PHE A 49 -7.32 0.89 -1.53
C PHE A 49 -8.57 0.31 -0.85
N GLU A 50 -8.86 -0.98 -1.06
CA GLU A 50 -9.96 -1.65 -0.37
C GLU A 50 -9.71 -1.70 1.15
N MET A 51 -8.49 -2.06 1.57
CA MET A 51 -8.14 -2.11 2.99
C MET A 51 -8.02 -0.74 3.64
N GLN A 52 -7.80 0.33 2.86
CA GLN A 52 -7.64 1.71 3.34
C GLN A 52 -8.74 2.63 2.78
N SER A 53 -9.96 2.12 2.61
CA SER A 53 -11.07 2.84 1.95
C SER A 53 -11.36 4.22 2.55
N GLN A 54 -11.17 4.39 3.87
CA GLN A 54 -11.34 5.68 4.56
C GLN A 54 -10.27 6.72 4.21
N ALA A 55 -9.06 6.28 3.86
CA ALA A 55 -7.96 7.18 3.45
C ALA A 55 -8.02 7.52 1.96
N PHE A 56 -8.64 6.68 1.14
CA PHE A 56 -8.71 6.82 -0.31
C PHE A 56 -10.13 7.14 -0.80
N THR A 57 -10.69 8.23 -0.29
CA THR A 57 -12.03 8.72 -0.70
C THR A 57 -12.03 9.48 -2.03
N ASN A 58 -10.85 9.91 -2.50
CA ASN A 58 -10.70 10.67 -3.74
C ASN A 58 -9.82 9.91 -4.74
N ASP A 59 -10.25 9.84 -5.99
CA ASP A 59 -9.47 9.31 -7.11
C ASP A 59 -8.09 9.95 -7.24
N ARG A 60 -7.98 11.26 -7.02
CA ARG A 60 -6.68 11.96 -7.06
C ARG A 60 -5.70 11.43 -6.02
N ALA A 61 -6.17 11.04 -4.83
CA ALA A 61 -5.31 10.45 -3.80
C ALA A 61 -4.84 9.05 -4.20
N LYS A 62 -5.71 8.26 -4.84
CA LYS A 62 -5.36 6.94 -5.37
C LYS A 62 -4.32 7.04 -6.49
N VAL A 63 -4.53 7.95 -7.45
CA VAL A 63 -3.57 8.20 -8.54
C VAL A 63 -2.22 8.68 -7.99
N ALA A 64 -2.22 9.65 -7.06
CA ALA A 64 -0.98 10.12 -6.44
C ALA A 64 -0.25 8.98 -5.72
N PHE A 65 -0.97 8.11 -5.01
CA PHE A 65 -0.38 6.94 -4.36
C PHE A 65 0.27 5.98 -5.35
N MET A 66 -0.40 5.68 -6.47
CA MET A 66 0.17 4.84 -7.53
C MET A 66 1.46 5.46 -8.07
N ILE A 67 1.46 6.76 -8.37
CA ILE A 67 2.64 7.50 -8.86
C ILE A 67 3.80 7.43 -7.87
N SER A 68 3.54 7.56 -6.57
CA SER A 68 4.55 7.45 -5.51
C SER A 68 5.22 6.07 -5.43
N HIS A 69 4.63 5.04 -6.02
CA HIS A 69 5.19 3.70 -6.10
C HIS A 69 5.80 3.39 -7.48
N LEU A 70 5.94 4.38 -8.36
CA LEU A 70 6.61 4.21 -9.64
C LEU A 70 8.10 4.54 -9.53
N ALA A 71 8.91 3.85 -10.32
CA ALA A 71 10.32 4.13 -10.51
C ALA A 71 10.69 4.07 -11.99
N GLY A 72 11.93 4.50 -12.31
CA GLY A 72 12.51 4.38 -13.65
C GLY A 72 11.60 4.94 -14.74
N ARG A 73 11.33 4.12 -15.77
CA ARG A 73 10.55 4.53 -16.94
C ARG A 73 9.08 4.82 -16.59
N ALA A 74 8.50 4.08 -15.65
CA ALA A 74 7.13 4.32 -15.22
C ALA A 74 6.97 5.67 -14.52
N LEU A 75 7.94 6.05 -13.69
CA LEU A 75 7.93 7.36 -13.04
C LEU A 75 8.09 8.50 -14.06
N HIS A 76 9.02 8.38 -15.01
CA HIS A 76 9.20 9.36 -16.09
C HIS A 76 7.93 9.56 -16.92
N TRP A 77 7.23 8.47 -17.26
CA TRP A 77 5.94 8.53 -17.95
C TRP A 77 4.89 9.29 -17.12
N ALA A 78 4.79 8.97 -15.83
CA ALA A 78 3.84 9.63 -14.94
C ALA A 78 4.16 11.12 -14.74
N GLN A 79 5.44 11.48 -14.63
CA GLN A 79 5.90 12.86 -14.54
C GLN A 79 5.47 13.67 -15.76
N SER A 80 5.67 13.14 -16.98
CA SER A 80 5.25 13.82 -18.21
C SER A 80 3.73 14.08 -18.24
N MET A 81 2.92 13.10 -17.81
CA MET A 81 1.47 13.27 -17.69
C MET A 81 1.07 14.28 -16.62
N TRP A 82 1.84 14.35 -15.53
CA TRP A 82 1.61 15.28 -14.43
C TRP A 82 1.92 16.72 -14.80
N GLU A 83 3.07 16.97 -15.42
CA GLU A 83 3.49 18.29 -15.91
C GLU A 83 2.54 18.82 -16.99
N SER A 84 2.03 17.93 -17.84
CA SER A 84 1.07 18.29 -18.88
C SER A 84 -0.36 18.51 -18.36
N ASN A 85 -0.59 18.34 -17.05
CA ASN A 85 -1.91 18.34 -16.42
C ASN A 85 -2.93 17.48 -17.19
N SER A 86 -2.49 16.30 -17.60
CA SER A 86 -3.26 15.42 -18.48
C SER A 86 -4.61 15.04 -17.86
N GLN A 87 -5.65 14.93 -18.69
CA GLN A 87 -6.95 14.39 -18.24
C GLN A 87 -6.80 12.95 -17.71
N ALA A 88 -5.77 12.23 -18.17
CA ALA A 88 -5.51 10.85 -17.78
C ALA A 88 -5.20 10.68 -16.27
N ILE A 89 -4.68 11.70 -15.58
CA ILE A 89 -4.39 11.62 -14.14
C ILE A 89 -5.55 12.09 -13.23
N ARG A 90 -6.71 12.44 -13.80
CA ARG A 90 -7.82 13.04 -13.03
C ARG A 90 -8.66 12.02 -12.29
N THR A 91 -8.85 10.83 -12.87
CA THR A 91 -9.63 9.76 -12.27
C THR A 91 -8.81 8.48 -12.23
N LEU A 92 -9.08 7.59 -11.27
CA LEU A 92 -8.36 6.32 -11.20
C LEU A 92 -8.64 5.46 -12.42
N SER A 93 -9.87 5.47 -12.93
CA SER A 93 -10.26 4.66 -14.10
C SER A 93 -9.47 5.05 -15.35
N THR A 94 -9.43 6.36 -15.67
CA THR A 94 -8.68 6.85 -16.83
C THR A 94 -7.18 6.60 -16.66
N PHE A 95 -6.64 6.82 -15.46
CA PHE A 95 -5.24 6.57 -15.18
C PHE A 95 -4.89 5.09 -15.38
N THR A 96 -5.69 4.18 -14.81
CA THR A 96 -5.47 2.74 -14.90
C THR A 96 -5.61 2.23 -16.33
N SER A 97 -6.51 2.82 -17.13
CA SER A 97 -6.64 2.48 -18.55
C SER A 97 -5.37 2.83 -19.33
N HIS A 98 -4.87 4.06 -19.21
CA HIS A 98 -3.62 4.48 -19.85
C HIS A 98 -2.42 3.71 -19.31
N PHE A 99 -2.40 3.43 -18.00
CA PHE A 99 -1.34 2.63 -17.39
C PHE A 99 -1.25 1.25 -18.03
N LYS A 100 -2.40 0.58 -18.24
CA LYS A 100 -2.46 -0.70 -18.95
C LYS A 100 -2.03 -0.55 -20.41
N GLU A 101 -2.50 0.46 -21.13
CA GLU A 101 -2.11 0.67 -22.53
C GLU A 101 -0.59 0.81 -22.71
N VAL A 102 0.08 1.47 -21.77
CA VAL A 102 1.53 1.70 -21.84
C VAL A 102 2.34 0.53 -21.28
N PHE A 103 1.89 -0.07 -20.18
CA PHE A 103 2.69 -1.05 -19.43
C PHE A 103 2.17 -2.47 -19.46
N SER A 104 0.90 -2.73 -19.76
CA SER A 104 0.47 -4.09 -20.04
C SER A 104 0.81 -4.39 -21.49
N HIS A 105 1.77 -5.29 -21.73
CA HIS A 105 1.74 -6.03 -22.98
C HIS A 105 0.45 -6.85 -22.91
N ALA A 106 -0.52 -6.54 -23.77
CA ALA A 106 -1.44 -7.59 -24.16
C ALA A 106 -0.52 -8.73 -24.63
N ALA A 107 -0.46 -9.82 -23.87
CA ALA A 107 0.04 -11.08 -24.39
C ALA A 107 -0.89 -11.41 -25.55
N ALA A 108 -0.55 -10.90 -26.73
CA ALA A 108 -1.07 -11.38 -27.98
C ALA A 108 -0.40 -12.73 -28.19
N GLU A 109 -0.92 -13.76 -27.53
CA GLU A 109 -0.74 -15.16 -27.88
C GLU A 109 -2.10 -15.85 -27.90
#